data_AF-A0AA36DL23-F1
#
_entry.id   AF-A0AA36DL23-F1
#
_cell.length_a   1.000
_cell.length_b   1.000
_cell.length_c   1.000
_cell.angle_alpha   90.00
_cell.angle_beta   90.00
_cell.angle_gamma   90.00
#
_symmetry.space_group_name_H-M   'P 1'
#
loop_
_entity.id
_entity.type
_entity.pdbx_description
1 polymer ?
#
loop_
_entity_poly.entity_id
_entity_poly.type
_entity_poly.pdbx_seq_one_letter_code
_entity_poly.pdbx_strand_id
1 'polypeptide(L)' 'GAGVVCTRAHTHHLVTEYGIASLFGKSVRQRAYELINIAHPDDRESLEKEAFKRMKVMPSREN' A
#
# COMPACT_ATOMS: atom_id res chain seq x y z
N GLY A 1 16.97 -5.56 11.18
CA GLY A 1 15.60 -4.98 11.04
C GLY A 1 15.72 -3.63 10.39
N ALA A 2 14.72 -3.21 9.62
CA ALA A 2 14.71 -1.86 9.04
C ALA A 2 14.41 -0.81 10.14
N GLY A 3 15.14 0.31 10.13
CA GLY A 3 14.87 1.42 11.05
C GLY A 3 13.55 2.10 10.69
N VAL A 4 12.55 2.00 11.57
CA VAL A 4 11.22 2.60 11.35
C VAL A 4 11.18 3.96 12.05
N VAL A 5 11.23 5.04 11.26
CA VAL A 5 11.17 6.43 11.78
C VAL A 5 9.74 6.98 11.71
N CYS A 6 9.01 6.66 10.64
CA CYS A 6 7.61 7.05 10.47
C CYS A 6 6.68 5.84 10.68
N THR A 7 5.82 5.91 11.69
CA THR A 7 4.83 4.86 11.94
C THR A 7 3.71 4.91 10.90
N ARG A 8 2.99 3.79 10.74
CA ARG A 8 1.81 3.72 9.85
C ARG A 8 0.75 4.79 10.17
N ALA A 9 0.63 5.17 11.45
CA ALA A 9 -0.32 6.19 11.91
C ALA A 9 0.10 7.62 11.52
N HIS A 10 1.39 7.88 11.37
CA HIS A 10 1.90 9.21 10.99
C HIS A 10 1.87 9.46 9.47
N THR A 11 1.95 8.40 8.65
CA THR A 11 1.94 8.55 7.19
C THR A 11 0.52 8.80 6.67
N HIS A 12 0.26 10.04 6.27
CA HIS A 12 -1.02 10.47 5.70
C HIS A 12 -1.05 10.35 4.17
N HIS A 13 0.01 10.83 3.52
CA HIS A 13 0.13 10.83 2.06
C HIS A 13 1.48 10.25 1.65
N LEU A 14 1.48 9.54 0.53
CA LEU A 14 2.68 9.01 -0.11
C LEU A 14 2.60 9.34 -1.60
N VAL A 15 3.68 9.89 -2.16
CA VAL A 15 3.71 10.40 -3.53
C VAL A 15 4.87 9.76 -4.27
N THR A 16 4.60 9.34 -5.50
CA THR A 16 5.57 8.85 -6.47
C THR A 16 5.35 9.53 -7.81
N GLU A 17 6.23 9.30 -8.78
CA GLU A 17 6.05 9.70 -10.17
C GLU A 17 4.79 9.11 -10.83
N TYR A 18 4.23 8.04 -10.24
CA TYR A 18 3.03 7.35 -10.72
C TYR A 18 1.73 7.82 -10.05
N GLY A 19 1.80 8.67 -9.03
CA GLY A 19 0.62 9.27 -8.41
C GLY A 19 0.73 9.52 -6.91
N ILE A 20 -0.43 9.74 -6.29
CA ILE A 20 -0.57 10.04 -4.86
C ILE A 20 -1.50 9.03 -4.18
N ALA A 21 -1.02 8.43 -3.08
CA ALA A 21 -1.81 7.58 -2.20
C ALA A 21 -2.14 8.32 -0.90
N SER A 22 -3.43 8.47 -0.62
CA SER A 22 -3.91 8.88 0.70
C SER A 22 -4.10 7.64 1.57
N LEU A 23 -3.50 7.62 2.75
CA LEU A 23 -3.49 6.48 3.67
C LEU A 23 -4.21 6.77 5.01
N PHE A 24 -4.62 8.02 5.23
CA PHE A 24 -5.33 8.42 6.43
C PHE A 24 -6.69 7.74 6.54
N GLY A 25 -7.00 7.17 7.70
CA GLY A 25 -8.27 6.47 7.96
C GLY A 25 -8.48 5.15 7.22
N LYS A 26 -7.49 4.68 6.44
CA LYS A 26 -7.60 3.45 5.64
C LYS A 26 -7.14 2.21 6.40
N SER A 27 -7.84 1.10 6.18
CA SER A 27 -7.46 -0.23 6.69
C SER A 27 -6.18 -0.74 6.03
N VAL A 28 -5.53 -1.77 6.59
CA VAL A 28 -4.30 -2.34 6.01
C VAL A 28 -4.51 -2.82 4.57
N ARG A 29 -5.67 -3.43 4.29
CA ARG A 29 -6.07 -3.90 2.96
C ARG A 29 -6.19 -2.75 1.96
N GLN A 30 -6.86 -1.67 2.37
CA GLN A 30 -7.02 -0.46 1.56
C GLN A 30 -5.69 0.26 1.34
N ARG A 31 -4.84 0.33 2.35
CA ARG A 31 -3.50 0.93 2.23
C ARG A 31 -2.63 0.15 1.25
N ALA A 32 -2.68 -1.19 1.29
CA ALA A 32 -1.95 -2.02 0.33
C ALA A 32 -2.42 -1.73 -1.11
N TYR A 33 -3.73 -1.66 -1.34
CA TYR A 33 -4.30 -1.31 -2.65
C TYR A 33 -3.79 0.05 -3.17
N GLU A 34 -3.84 1.07 -2.32
CA GLU A 34 -3.42 2.43 -2.68
C GLU A 34 -1.90 2.51 -2.95
N LEU A 35 -1.09 1.81 -2.15
CA LEU A 35 0.35 1.76 -2.34
C LEU A 35 0.76 1.02 -3.62
N ILE A 36 0.08 -0.08 -3.94
CA ILE A 36 0.31 -0.84 -5.18
C ILE A 36 -0.04 0.02 -6.40
N ASN A 37 -1.12 0.79 -6.35
CA ASN A 37 -1.52 1.64 -7.47
C ASN A 37 -0.50 2.74 -7.81
N ILE A 38 0.22 3.27 -6.80
CA ILE A 38 1.27 4.28 -7.01
C ILE A 38 2.66 3.66 -7.17
N ALA A 39 2.79 2.34 -7.17
CA ALA A 39 4.05 1.65 -7.41
C ALA A 39 4.40 1.63 -8.92
N HIS A 40 5.67 1.38 -9.21
CA HIS A 40 6.18 1.18 -10.58
C HIS A 40 5.39 0.06 -11.27
N PRO A 41 4.96 0.23 -12.55
CA PRO A 41 4.13 -0.75 -13.26
C PRO A 41 4.65 -2.19 -13.19
N ASP A 42 5.97 -2.37 -13.33
CA ASP A 42 6.63 -3.68 -13.32
C ASP A 42 6.54 -4.41 -11.97
N ASP A 43 6.37 -3.67 -10.87
CA ASP A 43 6.34 -4.25 -9.51
C ASP A 43 4.92 -4.59 -9.03
N ARG A 44 3.88 -4.03 -9.68
CA ARG A 44 2.49 -4.11 -9.19
C ARG A 44 2.02 -5.55 -9.03
N GLU A 45 2.25 -6.40 -10.03
CA GLU A 45 1.83 -7.80 -10.01
C GLU A 45 2.50 -8.58 -8.87
N SER A 46 3.79 -8.34 -8.64
CA SER A 46 4.55 -8.98 -7.56
C SER A 46 4.03 -8.54 -6.18
N LEU A 47 3.78 -7.25 -6.02
CA LEU A 47 3.23 -6.68 -4.79
C LEU A 47 1.81 -7.18 -4.51
N GLU A 48 0.95 -7.31 -5.51
CA GLU A 48 -0.39 -7.87 -5.38
C GLU A 48 -0.37 -9.32 -4.90
N LYS A 49 0.51 -10.14 -5.50
CA LYS A 49 0.70 -11.56 -5.11
C LYS A 49 1.17 -11.67 -3.67
N GLU A 50 2.17 -10.90 -3.25
CA GLU A 50 2.68 -10.93 -1.88
C GLU A 50 1.69 -10.34 -0.88
N ALA A 51 0.94 -9.30 -1.27
CA ALA A 51 -0.16 -8.75 -0.48
C ALA A 51 -1.24 -9.81 -0.20
N PHE A 52 -1.68 -10.53 -1.24
CA PHE A 52 -2.64 -11.63 -1.09
C PHE A 52 -2.07 -12.76 -0.23
N LYS A 53 -0.83 -13.18 -0.46
CA LYS A 53 -0.18 -14.25 0.30
C LYS A 53 -0.10 -13.95 1.79
N ARG A 54 0.14 -12.68 2.15
CA ARG A 54 0.29 -12.21 3.54
C ARG A 54 -1.04 -11.89 4.23
N MET A 55 -2.01 -11.32 3.52
CA MET A 55 -3.31 -10.94 4.08
C MET A 55 -4.40 -12.00 3.90
N LYS A 56 -4.18 -13.01 3.03
CA LYS A 56 -5.16 -14.03 2.62
C LYS A 56 -6.44 -13.46 1.99
N VAL A 57 -6.41 -12.19 1.57
CA VAL A 57 -7.51 -11.47 0.93
C VAL A 57 -6.93 -10.51 -0.09
N MET A 58 -7.62 -10.29 -1.22
CA MET A 58 -7.17 -9.38 -2.26
C MET A 58 -7.19 -7.93 -1.76
N PRO A 59 -6.14 -7.13 -1.97
CA PRO A 59 -6.18 -5.69 -1.69
C PRO A 59 -7.31 -5.03 -2.50
N SER A 60 -8.13 -4.22 -1.84
CA SER A 60 -9.25 -3.52 -2.45
C SER A 60 -9.45 -2.17 -1.80
N ARG A 61 -10.04 -1.24 -2.56
CA ARG A 61 -10.46 0.07 -2.06
C ARG A 61 -11.68 -0.02 -1.12
N GLU A 62 -12.52 -1.01 -1.36
CA GLU A 62 -13.77 -1.27 -0.63
C GLU A 62 -13.59 -2.41 0.39
N ASN A 63 -14.49 -2.47 1.37
CA ASN A 63 -14.48 -3.50 2.41
C ASN A 63 -15.00 -4.83 1.87
#